data_AF-E2NHB0-F1
#
_entry.id   AF-E2NHB0-F1
#
_cell.length_a   1.000
_cell.length_b   1.000
_cell.length_c   1.000
_cell.angle_alpha   90.00
_cell.angle_beta   90.00
_cell.angle_gamma   90.00
#
_symmetry.space_group_name_H-M   'P 1'
#
loop_
_entity.id
_entity.type
_entity.pdbx_description
1 polymer ?
#
loop_
_entity_poly.entity_id
_entity_poly.type
_entity_poly.pdbx_seq_one_letter_code
_entity_poly.pdbx_strand_id
1 'polypeptide(L)'
;MTDASYRSRVEQDFQQKKALMPQGELFTILDDASLSTYEQEALEFLYAYMPLADITDYPGEFHLMNIRASQRAAEEMPWGKNIPEDLFRHFVLPVRVNNEQLDSARVVFYKELKDRVKSLSLYDAILEVNHWCHEKAVYMPSDARTSSPLATVSTAYGRCGEESTLLVAALRSVGIPARQVYTPRWAHTDDNHAWVEAWADGKWHFLGACEPEPVLDLGWFNAPASRGMLMHTKVFGRYEGKEEVMSVNPTYTEINVIDNYAPTAQAKVMVKDEAGNPVPDACVEFKLYNYAEFYTVATKHTDDGGVCGLTAGKGDMLVWASKDGRFGFSKLSFGKQSELTVTLDKQAGDSFTVDIDIVPPAESANLPEVTPEQRAENDRRLAIEDSIRNAYVGKFISEEAARNFARDYKLDRDAVLETERG
;
A
#
# COMPACT_ATOMS: atom_id res chain seq x y z
N MET A 1 -2.37 5.66 -23.67
CA MET A 1 -3.32 4.55 -23.50
C MET A 1 -3.48 3.81 -24.81
N THR A 2 -2.76 2.70 -25.01
CA THR A 2 -2.85 1.93 -26.27
C THR A 2 -4.12 1.08 -26.36
N ASP A 3 -4.65 0.60 -25.23
CA ASP A 3 -5.94 -0.09 -25.15
C ASP A 3 -7.10 0.90 -25.28
N ALA A 4 -7.81 0.85 -26.40
CA ALA A 4 -8.94 1.72 -26.69
C ALA A 4 -10.16 1.48 -25.79
N SER A 5 -10.42 0.23 -25.38
CA SER A 5 -11.52 -0.11 -24.48
C SER A 5 -11.26 0.47 -23.10
N TYR A 6 -10.02 0.30 -22.61
CA TYR A 6 -9.60 0.86 -21.34
C TYR A 6 -9.67 2.40 -21.36
N ARG A 7 -9.13 3.03 -22.41
CA ARG A 7 -9.20 4.49 -22.58
C ARG A 7 -10.64 5.01 -22.56
N SER A 8 -11.54 4.36 -23.28
CA SER A 8 -12.97 4.71 -23.30
C SER A 8 -13.60 4.63 -21.91
N ARG A 9 -13.21 3.63 -21.10
CA ARG A 9 -13.66 3.51 -19.72
C ARG A 9 -13.12 4.61 -18.82
N VAL A 10 -11.83 4.95 -18.94
CA VAL A 10 -11.22 6.06 -18.20
C VAL A 10 -11.95 7.36 -18.49
N GLU A 11 -12.23 7.65 -19.76
CA GLU A 11 -12.95 8.85 -20.16
C GLU A 11 -14.37 8.87 -19.57
N GLN A 12 -15.08 7.74 -19.59
CA GLN A 12 -16.40 7.63 -18.97
C GLN A 12 -16.35 7.88 -17.45
N ASP A 13 -15.41 7.25 -16.73
CA ASP A 13 -15.26 7.40 -15.29
C ASP A 13 -14.84 8.85 -14.93
N PHE A 14 -14.00 9.48 -15.75
CA PHE A 14 -13.64 10.90 -15.63
C PHE A 14 -14.86 11.82 -15.80
N GLN A 15 -15.65 11.64 -16.86
CA GLN A 15 -16.86 12.46 -17.09
C GLN A 15 -17.88 12.31 -15.94
N GLN A 16 -18.03 11.10 -15.40
CA GLN A 16 -18.85 10.88 -14.20
C GLN A 16 -18.32 11.64 -12.98
N LYS A 17 -16.99 11.59 -12.74
CA LYS A 17 -16.36 12.36 -11.65
C LYS A 17 -16.60 13.86 -11.82
N LYS A 18 -16.36 14.39 -13.03
CA LYS A 18 -16.55 15.81 -13.36
C LYS A 18 -17.99 16.26 -13.13
N ALA A 19 -18.98 15.44 -13.49
CA ALA A 19 -20.39 15.72 -13.26
C ALA A 19 -20.76 15.81 -11.77
N LEU A 20 -20.07 15.07 -10.89
CA LEU A 20 -20.26 15.14 -9.43
C LEU A 20 -19.62 16.37 -8.79
N MET A 21 -18.71 17.05 -9.50
CA MET A 21 -17.96 18.21 -9.02
C MET A 21 -18.12 19.43 -9.96
N PRO A 22 -19.34 19.96 -10.15
CA PRO A 22 -19.62 20.96 -11.18
C PRO A 22 -19.14 22.39 -10.84
N GLN A 23 -18.64 22.61 -9.62
CA GLN A 23 -18.30 23.94 -9.12
C GLN A 23 -16.79 24.18 -9.16
N GLY A 24 -16.41 25.40 -9.55
CA GLY A 24 -15.02 25.85 -9.57
C GLY A 24 -14.24 25.43 -10.82
N GLU A 25 -12.95 25.75 -10.83
CA GLU A 25 -12.03 25.54 -11.95
C GLU A 25 -11.21 24.24 -11.79
N LEU A 26 -11.80 23.20 -11.18
CA LEU A 26 -11.08 21.99 -10.74
C LEU A 26 -10.45 21.17 -11.87
N PHE A 27 -10.94 21.33 -13.11
CA PHE A 27 -10.53 20.53 -14.27
C PHE A 27 -10.03 21.38 -15.45
N THR A 28 -9.82 22.69 -15.26
CA THR A 28 -9.45 23.62 -16.36
C THR A 28 -8.10 23.33 -16.98
N ILE A 29 -7.21 22.61 -16.28
CA ILE A 29 -5.93 22.16 -16.83
C ILE A 29 -6.11 21.31 -18.10
N LEU A 30 -7.22 20.58 -18.22
CA LEU A 30 -7.53 19.75 -19.38
C LEU A 30 -7.99 20.57 -20.60
N ASP A 31 -8.27 21.88 -20.44
CA ASP A 31 -8.62 22.78 -21.54
C ASP A 31 -7.37 23.39 -22.21
N ASP A 32 -6.16 23.12 -21.69
CA ASP A 32 -4.90 23.60 -22.26
C ASP A 32 -4.58 22.87 -23.57
N ALA A 33 -4.71 23.59 -24.70
CA ALA A 33 -4.44 23.07 -26.04
C ALA A 33 -2.97 22.69 -26.31
N SER A 34 -2.04 23.02 -25.40
CA SER A 34 -0.63 22.62 -25.49
C SER A 34 -0.35 21.23 -24.94
N LEU A 35 -1.31 20.60 -24.25
CA LEU A 35 -1.17 19.23 -23.76
C LEU A 35 -0.98 18.25 -24.92
N SER A 36 0.03 17.41 -24.79
CA SER A 36 0.18 16.22 -25.63
C SER A 36 -0.94 15.22 -25.33
N THR A 37 -1.20 14.32 -26.28
CA THR A 37 -2.16 13.22 -26.08
C THR A 37 -1.83 12.38 -24.84
N TYR A 38 -0.54 12.15 -24.56
CA TYR A 38 -0.14 11.43 -23.35
C TYR A 38 -0.51 12.19 -22.08
N GLU A 39 -0.21 13.50 -22.00
CA GLU A 39 -0.52 14.31 -20.82
C GLU A 39 -2.02 14.40 -20.59
N GLN A 40 -2.81 14.57 -21.65
CA GLN A 40 -4.27 14.58 -21.57
C GLN A 40 -4.81 13.25 -21.03
N GLU A 41 -4.42 12.13 -21.65
CA GLU A 41 -4.87 10.78 -21.24
C GLU A 41 -4.42 10.44 -19.80
N ALA A 42 -3.22 10.88 -19.38
CA ALA A 42 -2.72 10.69 -18.03
C ALA A 42 -3.46 11.56 -17.00
N LEU A 43 -3.79 12.81 -17.34
CA LEU A 43 -4.61 13.69 -16.50
C LEU A 43 -6.02 13.12 -16.33
N GLU A 44 -6.68 12.70 -17.41
CA GLU A 44 -7.99 12.04 -17.37
C GLU A 44 -7.97 10.81 -16.45
N PHE A 45 -6.93 9.96 -16.56
CA PHE A 45 -6.73 8.82 -15.67
C PHE A 45 -6.59 9.25 -14.20
N LEU A 46 -5.72 10.22 -13.90
CA LEU A 46 -5.56 10.68 -12.53
C LEU A 46 -6.86 11.27 -11.98
N TYR A 47 -7.56 12.13 -12.72
CA TYR A 47 -8.82 12.75 -12.27
C TYR A 47 -9.97 11.75 -12.12
N ALA A 48 -10.04 10.71 -12.96
CA ALA A 48 -11.03 9.65 -12.79
C ALA A 48 -10.87 8.93 -11.43
N TYR A 49 -9.63 8.74 -10.99
CA TYR A 49 -9.31 7.76 -9.93
C TYR A 49 -8.59 8.31 -8.69
N MET A 50 -8.22 9.60 -8.66
CA MET A 50 -7.71 10.20 -7.44
C MET A 50 -8.83 10.46 -6.41
N PRO A 51 -8.54 10.45 -5.11
CA PRO A 51 -9.44 10.93 -4.07
C PRO A 51 -9.92 12.37 -4.32
N LEU A 52 -11.10 12.72 -3.82
CA LEU A 52 -11.66 14.07 -3.98
C LEU A 52 -10.74 15.15 -3.39
N ALA A 53 -10.08 14.86 -2.26
CA ALA A 53 -9.12 15.76 -1.64
C ALA A 53 -7.95 16.11 -2.58
N ASP A 54 -7.48 15.16 -3.39
CA ASP A 54 -6.37 15.41 -4.33
C ASP A 54 -6.79 16.33 -5.48
N ILE A 55 -8.08 16.32 -5.84
CA ILE A 55 -8.66 17.22 -6.85
C ILE A 55 -8.79 18.64 -6.28
N THR A 56 -9.19 18.77 -5.01
CA THR A 56 -9.49 20.07 -4.40
C THR A 56 -8.29 20.77 -3.80
N ASP A 57 -7.34 20.01 -3.26
CA ASP A 57 -6.24 20.57 -2.47
C ASP A 57 -5.02 20.91 -3.33
N TYR A 58 -4.98 20.43 -4.58
CA TYR A 58 -3.85 20.61 -5.50
C TYR A 58 -4.30 21.19 -6.85
N PRO A 59 -3.56 22.17 -7.39
CA PRO A 59 -3.84 22.72 -8.70
C PRO A 59 -3.53 21.70 -9.81
N GLY A 60 -4.17 21.82 -10.98
CA GLY A 60 -3.95 20.91 -12.10
C GLY A 60 -2.49 20.86 -12.58
N GLU A 61 -1.76 21.96 -12.45
CA GLU A 61 -0.34 22.09 -12.74
C GLU A 61 0.53 21.17 -11.85
N PHE A 62 0.10 20.91 -10.61
CA PHE A 62 0.79 19.98 -9.72
C PHE A 62 0.70 18.54 -10.27
N HIS A 63 -0.47 18.14 -10.75
CA HIS A 63 -0.68 16.82 -11.36
C HIS A 63 0.08 16.70 -12.68
N LEU A 64 0.01 17.72 -13.53
CA LEU A 64 0.74 17.79 -14.79
C LEU A 64 2.26 17.73 -14.58
N MET A 65 2.80 18.42 -13.56
CA MET A 65 4.21 18.35 -13.17
C MET A 65 4.62 16.90 -12.85
N ASN A 66 3.80 16.18 -12.08
CA ASN A 66 4.08 14.80 -11.70
C ASN A 66 3.99 13.83 -12.90
N ILE A 67 3.06 14.06 -13.82
CA ILE A 67 2.92 13.30 -15.08
C ILE A 67 4.19 13.48 -15.93
N ARG A 68 4.60 14.73 -16.16
CA ARG A 68 5.83 15.05 -16.91
C ARG A 68 7.07 14.45 -16.26
N ALA A 69 7.14 14.44 -14.93
CA ALA A 69 8.24 13.81 -14.21
C ALA A 69 8.28 12.29 -14.40
N SER A 70 7.13 11.59 -14.34
CA SER A 70 7.08 10.15 -14.63
C SER A 70 7.42 9.84 -16.09
N GLN A 71 6.94 10.66 -17.04
CA GLN A 71 7.27 10.49 -18.45
C GLN A 71 8.78 10.63 -18.69
N ARG A 72 9.41 11.66 -18.09
CA ARG A 72 10.86 11.84 -18.16
C ARG A 72 11.60 10.63 -17.61
N ALA A 73 11.18 10.08 -16.48
CA ALA A 73 11.80 8.89 -15.92
C ALA A 73 11.68 7.69 -16.88
N ALA A 74 10.54 7.52 -17.55
CA ALA A 74 10.36 6.48 -18.58
C ALA A 74 11.24 6.69 -19.83
N GLU A 75 11.56 7.93 -20.18
CA GLU A 75 12.40 8.27 -21.33
C GLU A 75 13.91 8.13 -21.03
N GLU A 76 14.33 8.53 -19.82
CA GLU A 76 15.74 8.62 -19.44
C GLU A 76 16.28 7.35 -18.76
N MET A 77 15.45 6.55 -18.08
CA MET A 77 15.92 5.36 -17.34
C MET A 77 16.04 4.12 -18.25
N PRO A 78 17.04 3.25 -18.02
CA PRO A 78 17.30 2.10 -18.90
C PRO A 78 16.13 1.12 -19.06
N TRP A 79 15.30 0.98 -18.02
CA TRP A 79 14.15 0.09 -18.02
C TRP A 79 12.87 0.73 -18.55
N GLY A 80 12.83 2.05 -18.79
CA GLY A 80 11.59 2.76 -19.08
C GLY A 80 10.82 2.24 -20.31
N LYS A 81 11.53 1.68 -21.30
CA LYS A 81 10.93 1.02 -22.48
C LYS A 81 10.45 -0.41 -22.24
N ASN A 82 10.91 -1.05 -21.17
CA ASN A 82 10.63 -2.45 -20.84
C ASN A 82 9.47 -2.59 -19.85
N ILE A 83 9.11 -1.52 -19.14
CA ILE A 83 7.97 -1.52 -18.23
C ILE A 83 6.67 -1.60 -19.04
N PRO A 84 5.81 -2.61 -18.82
CA PRO A 84 4.49 -2.70 -19.43
C PRO A 84 3.62 -1.47 -19.15
N GLU A 85 2.82 -1.05 -20.14
CA GLU A 85 2.00 0.16 -20.04
C GLU A 85 0.99 0.10 -18.89
N ASP A 86 0.38 -1.06 -18.65
CA ASP A 86 -0.55 -1.29 -17.54
C ASP A 86 0.15 -1.15 -16.19
N LEU A 87 1.35 -1.73 -16.03
CA LEU A 87 2.13 -1.59 -14.81
C LEU A 87 2.56 -0.14 -14.57
N PHE A 88 2.99 0.55 -15.63
CA PHE A 88 3.36 1.97 -15.52
C PHE A 88 2.16 2.82 -15.06
N ARG A 89 1.00 2.63 -15.69
CA ARG A 89 -0.23 3.39 -15.40
C ARG A 89 -0.71 3.22 -13.96
N HIS A 90 -0.61 2.01 -13.42
CA HIS A 90 -1.16 1.69 -12.09
C HIS A 90 -0.16 1.78 -10.95
N PHE A 91 1.14 1.61 -11.23
CA PHE A 91 2.16 1.46 -10.20
C PHE A 91 3.35 2.42 -10.35
N VAL A 92 3.33 3.32 -11.35
CA VAL A 92 4.29 4.43 -11.48
C VAL A 92 3.56 5.77 -11.55
N LEU A 93 2.60 5.91 -12.45
CA LEU A 93 1.91 7.16 -12.72
C LEU A 93 1.23 7.77 -11.48
N PRO A 94 0.49 7.02 -10.62
CA PRO A 94 -0.19 7.60 -9.47
C PRO A 94 0.78 8.24 -8.49
N VAL A 95 0.49 9.48 -8.10
CA VAL A 95 1.30 10.24 -7.13
C VAL A 95 1.09 9.69 -5.72
N ARG A 96 -0.17 9.45 -5.36
CA ARG A 96 -0.58 8.89 -4.08
C ARG A 96 -0.13 7.44 -3.91
N VAL A 97 0.29 7.11 -2.70
CA VAL A 97 0.58 5.75 -2.24
C VAL A 97 -0.48 5.28 -1.26
N ASN A 98 -0.76 6.06 -0.22
CA ASN A 98 -1.64 5.72 0.89
C ASN A 98 -2.54 6.92 1.28
N ASN A 99 -2.45 7.38 2.53
CA ASN A 99 -3.24 8.46 3.12
C ASN A 99 -2.40 9.72 3.42
N GLU A 100 -1.22 9.84 2.82
CA GLU A 100 -0.31 10.98 2.98
C GLU A 100 -0.82 12.26 2.32
N GLN A 101 -0.29 13.40 2.75
CA GLN A 101 -0.35 14.63 1.95
C GLN A 101 0.57 14.47 0.73
N LEU A 102 0.13 14.85 -0.47
CA LEU A 102 1.00 14.86 -1.64
C LEU A 102 2.00 16.02 -1.58
N ASP A 103 3.19 15.81 -2.12
CA ASP A 103 4.24 16.81 -2.23
C ASP A 103 5.03 16.65 -3.54
N SER A 104 6.10 17.42 -3.71
CA SER A 104 6.94 17.39 -4.91
C SER A 104 8.03 16.31 -4.90
N ALA A 105 7.92 15.29 -4.03
CA ALA A 105 8.88 14.20 -3.87
C ALA A 105 9.36 13.60 -5.18
N ARG A 106 8.45 13.29 -6.11
CA ARG A 106 8.81 12.70 -7.41
C ARG A 106 9.90 13.47 -8.15
N VAL A 107 9.81 14.80 -8.16
CA VAL A 107 10.77 15.67 -8.87
C VAL A 107 12.10 15.73 -8.12
N VAL A 108 12.05 15.85 -6.79
CA VAL A 108 13.24 15.92 -5.92
C VAL A 108 14.01 14.61 -5.97
N PHE A 109 13.31 13.48 -5.76
CA PHE A 109 13.89 12.16 -5.68
C PHE A 109 14.49 11.72 -7.01
N TYR A 110 13.83 12.01 -8.14
CA TYR A 110 14.40 11.72 -9.45
C TYR A 110 15.78 12.37 -9.64
N LYS A 111 15.94 13.63 -9.20
CA LYS A 111 17.21 14.34 -9.28
C LYS A 111 18.31 13.69 -8.43
N GLU A 112 17.97 13.18 -7.25
CA GLU A 112 18.93 12.53 -6.35
C GLU A 112 19.27 11.10 -6.77
N LEU A 113 18.31 10.36 -7.32
CA LEU A 113 18.43 8.93 -7.59
C LEU A 113 18.91 8.61 -9.00
N LYS A 114 18.53 9.38 -10.03
CA LYS A 114 18.78 9.01 -11.44
C LYS A 114 20.24 8.63 -11.72
N ASP A 115 21.20 9.36 -11.15
CA ASP A 115 22.62 9.15 -11.42
C ASP A 115 23.19 7.98 -10.62
N ARG A 116 22.54 7.59 -9.51
CA ARG A 116 22.87 6.39 -8.73
C ARG A 116 22.42 5.12 -9.44
N VAL A 117 21.28 5.17 -10.12
CA VAL A 117 20.61 3.95 -10.62
C VAL A 117 20.70 3.72 -12.12
N LYS A 118 20.99 4.75 -12.94
CA LYS A 118 20.97 4.64 -14.42
C LYS A 118 21.94 3.63 -15.03
N SER A 119 22.94 3.16 -14.29
CA SER A 119 23.89 2.13 -14.74
C SER A 119 23.63 0.75 -14.17
N LEU A 120 22.57 0.60 -13.36
CA LEU A 120 22.21 -0.64 -12.68
C LEU A 120 21.19 -1.43 -13.48
N SER A 121 21.10 -2.73 -13.19
CA SER A 121 19.94 -3.53 -13.58
C SER A 121 18.68 -3.03 -12.84
N LEU A 122 17.48 -3.37 -13.32
CA LEU A 122 16.25 -3.00 -12.63
C LEU A 122 16.20 -3.59 -11.20
N TYR A 123 16.67 -4.83 -11.04
CA TYR A 123 16.81 -5.50 -9.76
C TYR A 123 17.73 -4.73 -8.79
N ASP A 124 18.95 -4.39 -9.24
CA ASP A 124 19.93 -3.68 -8.41
C ASP A 124 19.51 -2.23 -8.14
N ALA A 125 18.79 -1.60 -9.08
CA ALA A 125 18.24 -0.27 -8.89
C ALA A 125 17.20 -0.23 -7.76
N ILE A 126 16.38 -1.28 -7.59
CA ILE A 126 15.44 -1.37 -6.46
C ILE A 126 16.19 -1.38 -5.13
N LEU A 127 17.24 -2.20 -5.03
CA LEU A 127 18.09 -2.27 -3.83
C LEU A 127 18.78 -0.93 -3.56
N GLU A 128 19.35 -0.30 -4.58
CA GLU A 128 20.03 1.00 -4.46
C GLU A 128 19.09 2.12 -4.00
N VAL A 129 17.85 2.14 -4.50
CA VAL A 129 16.83 3.09 -4.03
C VAL A 129 16.51 2.87 -2.55
N ASN A 130 16.43 1.62 -2.10
CA ASN A 130 16.16 1.33 -0.68
C ASN A 130 17.32 1.72 0.24
N HIS A 131 18.57 1.53 -0.21
CA HIS A 131 19.75 2.08 0.46
C HIS A 131 19.70 3.61 0.56
N TRP A 132 19.32 4.29 -0.51
CA TRP A 132 19.09 5.74 -0.45
C TRP A 132 17.99 6.10 0.55
N CYS A 133 16.89 5.34 0.63
CA CYS A 133 15.86 5.57 1.64
C CYS A 133 16.38 5.41 3.08
N HIS A 134 17.25 4.43 3.33
CA HIS A 134 17.90 4.25 4.63
C HIS A 134 18.83 5.42 5.00
N GLU A 135 19.48 6.07 4.03
CA GLU A 135 20.20 7.34 4.27
C GLU A 135 19.29 8.46 4.76
N LYS A 136 17.97 8.38 4.51
CA LYS A 136 17.00 9.44 4.80
C LYS A 136 16.22 9.23 6.08
N ALA A 137 15.77 8.01 6.34
CA ALA A 137 14.83 7.74 7.43
C ALA A 137 15.13 6.42 8.15
N VAL A 138 14.63 6.33 9.38
CA VAL A 138 14.66 5.12 10.22
C VAL A 138 13.34 4.97 10.96
N TYR A 139 13.03 3.74 11.35
CA TYR A 139 11.81 3.44 12.07
C TYR A 139 11.71 4.20 13.39
N MET A 140 10.62 4.92 13.57
CA MET A 140 10.18 5.45 14.86
C MET A 140 8.65 5.47 14.92
N PRO A 141 8.03 5.08 16.05
CA PRO A 141 6.58 5.21 16.21
C PRO A 141 6.13 6.66 16.02
N SER A 142 5.03 6.85 15.28
CA SER A 142 4.42 8.14 14.95
C SER A 142 2.89 8.07 15.04
N ASP A 143 2.20 9.15 14.67
CA ASP A 143 0.73 9.19 14.57
C ASP A 143 0.18 8.24 13.49
N ALA A 144 -1.12 7.96 13.54
CA ALA A 144 -1.82 7.13 12.56
C ALA A 144 -1.85 7.74 11.14
N ARG A 145 -1.69 9.07 10.99
CA ARG A 145 -1.57 9.71 9.67
C ARG A 145 -0.16 9.53 9.11
N THR A 146 -0.06 9.05 7.88
CA THR A 146 1.23 8.88 7.20
C THR A 146 1.75 10.23 6.72
N SER A 147 2.96 10.59 7.11
CA SER A 147 3.69 11.76 6.58
C SER A 147 3.94 11.65 5.07
N SER A 148 4.04 12.81 4.41
CA SER A 148 4.44 12.87 3.01
C SER A 148 5.90 12.45 2.83
N PRO A 149 6.33 11.96 1.65
CA PRO A 149 7.69 11.49 1.47
C PRO A 149 8.77 12.55 1.78
N LEU A 150 8.57 13.82 1.39
CA LEU A 150 9.52 14.89 1.75
C LEU A 150 9.47 15.24 3.23
N ALA A 151 8.31 15.12 3.88
CA ALA A 151 8.20 15.30 5.32
C ALA A 151 8.99 14.20 6.05
N THR A 152 8.85 12.93 5.66
CA THR A 152 9.63 11.80 6.20
C THR A 152 11.14 12.00 6.02
N VAL A 153 11.58 12.50 4.86
CA VAL A 153 13.00 12.87 4.64
C VAL A 153 13.43 14.03 5.55
N SER A 154 12.54 14.97 5.84
CA SER A 154 12.85 16.16 6.65
C SER A 154 12.90 15.85 8.15
N THR A 155 12.05 14.95 8.63
CA THR A 155 12.06 14.48 10.03
C THR A 155 13.11 13.39 10.27
N ALA A 156 13.51 12.68 9.21
CA ALA A 156 14.42 11.56 9.22
C ALA A 156 13.95 10.33 10.03
N TYR A 157 12.64 10.22 10.26
CA TYR A 157 12.01 9.05 10.85
C TYR A 157 10.58 8.85 10.36
N GLY A 158 10.06 7.64 10.55
CA GLY A 158 8.65 7.32 10.35
C GLY A 158 8.32 5.89 10.76
N ARG A 159 7.05 5.55 10.94
CA ARG A 159 6.63 4.14 11.10
C ARG A 159 6.62 3.43 9.74
N CYS A 160 6.26 2.15 9.76
CA CYS A 160 6.17 1.31 8.56
C CYS A 160 5.34 1.92 7.42
N GLY A 161 4.31 2.72 7.72
CA GLY A 161 3.52 3.44 6.71
C GLY A 161 4.31 4.52 5.98
N GLU A 162 5.02 5.36 6.72
CA GLU A 162 5.84 6.46 6.22
C GLU A 162 7.04 5.94 5.44
N GLU A 163 7.73 4.93 5.97
CA GLU A 163 8.89 4.32 5.32
C GLU A 163 8.48 3.67 3.99
N SER A 164 7.40 2.90 3.97
CA SER A 164 6.92 2.27 2.74
C SER A 164 6.32 3.26 1.75
N THR A 165 5.65 4.33 2.20
CA THR A 165 5.23 5.44 1.33
C THR A 165 6.43 6.16 0.72
N LEU A 166 7.48 6.42 1.51
CA LEU A 166 8.74 7.01 1.03
C LEU A 166 9.40 6.13 -0.03
N LEU A 167 9.57 4.83 0.24
CA LEU A 167 10.22 3.91 -0.69
C LEU A 167 9.42 3.76 -2.00
N VAL A 168 8.09 3.63 -1.94
CA VAL A 168 7.26 3.60 -3.16
C VAL A 168 7.41 4.89 -3.95
N ALA A 169 7.37 6.05 -3.31
CA ALA A 169 7.56 7.34 -3.99
C ALA A 169 8.96 7.45 -4.63
N ALA A 170 10.00 6.98 -3.95
CA ALA A 170 11.37 6.95 -4.44
C ALA A 170 11.54 6.04 -5.67
N LEU A 171 11.03 4.80 -5.61
CA LEU A 171 11.05 3.84 -6.72
C LEU A 171 10.29 4.39 -7.94
N ARG A 172 9.07 4.90 -7.73
CA ARG A 172 8.26 5.49 -8.80
C ARG A 172 8.91 6.73 -9.41
N SER A 173 9.71 7.48 -8.64
CA SER A 173 10.41 8.66 -9.16
C SER A 173 11.40 8.33 -10.28
N VAL A 174 12.00 7.14 -10.25
CA VAL A 174 12.89 6.61 -11.28
C VAL A 174 12.19 5.59 -12.19
N GLY A 175 10.86 5.63 -12.26
CA GLY A 175 10.08 4.84 -13.22
C GLY A 175 9.99 3.35 -12.91
N ILE A 176 10.26 2.92 -11.67
CA ILE A 176 10.14 1.53 -11.22
C ILE A 176 8.70 1.30 -10.70
N PRO A 177 7.94 0.35 -11.24
CA PRO A 177 6.61 0.01 -10.72
C PRO A 177 6.72 -0.49 -9.27
N ALA A 178 6.01 0.18 -8.36
CA ALA A 178 6.04 -0.16 -6.95
C ALA A 178 4.67 0.01 -6.29
N ARG A 179 4.39 -0.79 -5.26
CA ARG A 179 3.15 -0.75 -4.47
C ARG A 179 3.44 -0.98 -2.98
N GLN A 180 2.68 -0.32 -2.13
CA GLN A 180 2.69 -0.57 -0.69
C GLN A 180 1.81 -1.78 -0.42
N VAL A 181 2.36 -2.78 0.27
CA VAL A 181 1.64 -3.96 0.70
C VAL A 181 1.32 -3.84 2.17
N TYR A 182 0.13 -4.28 2.55
CA TYR A 182 -0.35 -4.23 3.91
C TYR A 182 -0.89 -5.57 4.35
N THR A 183 -0.52 -5.99 5.56
CA THR A 183 -1.28 -6.99 6.30
C THR A 183 -2.09 -6.26 7.38
N PRO A 184 -3.44 -6.29 7.30
CA PRO A 184 -4.27 -5.47 8.17
C PRO A 184 -4.18 -5.86 9.63
N ARG A 185 -3.98 -7.17 9.89
CA ARG A 185 -3.68 -7.76 11.19
C ARG A 185 -2.90 -9.05 10.98
N TRP A 186 -1.93 -9.31 11.84
CA TRP A 186 -1.29 -10.61 11.92
C TRP A 186 -2.27 -11.64 12.53
N ALA A 187 -2.19 -12.89 12.04
CA ALA A 187 -3.00 -13.98 12.59
C ALA A 187 -2.37 -14.64 13.83
N HIS A 188 -1.07 -14.40 14.06
CA HIS A 188 -0.26 -15.12 15.04
C HIS A 188 0.29 -14.23 16.17
N THR A 189 0.07 -12.91 16.08
CA THR A 189 0.46 -11.92 17.08
C THR A 189 -0.43 -10.70 16.92
N ASP A 190 -0.55 -9.88 17.97
CA ASP A 190 -1.17 -8.57 17.82
C ASP A 190 -0.31 -7.67 16.93
N ASP A 191 -0.94 -6.68 16.30
CA ASP A 191 -0.37 -5.68 15.38
C ASP A 191 -0.64 -5.92 13.87
N ASN A 192 -0.23 -4.96 13.05
CA ASN A 192 -0.26 -4.95 11.59
C ASN A 192 1.14 -4.69 11.04
N HIS A 193 1.30 -4.69 9.71
CA HIS A 193 2.54 -4.22 9.10
C HIS A 193 2.36 -3.77 7.66
N ALA A 194 3.22 -2.84 7.22
CA ALA A 194 3.28 -2.32 5.85
C ALA A 194 4.71 -2.40 5.33
N TRP A 195 4.87 -2.81 4.07
CA TRP A 195 6.15 -2.86 3.38
C TRP A 195 5.95 -2.61 1.88
N VAL A 196 6.94 -2.89 1.04
CA VAL A 196 6.90 -2.57 -0.40
C VAL A 196 7.05 -3.81 -1.26
N GLU A 197 6.34 -3.81 -2.39
CA GLU A 197 6.68 -4.63 -3.55
C GLU A 197 7.10 -3.75 -4.73
N ALA A 198 8.15 -4.18 -5.42
CA ALA A 198 8.66 -3.56 -6.63
C ALA A 198 8.71 -4.59 -7.77
N TRP A 199 8.38 -4.17 -8.99
CA TRP A 199 8.40 -5.06 -10.14
C TRP A 199 9.75 -5.03 -10.84
N ALA A 200 10.35 -6.20 -11.06
CA ALA A 200 11.52 -6.37 -11.90
C ALA A 200 11.34 -7.60 -12.80
N ASP A 201 11.63 -7.42 -14.09
CA ASP A 201 11.80 -8.51 -15.06
C ASP A 201 10.68 -9.57 -15.06
N GLY A 202 9.43 -9.15 -14.92
CA GLY A 202 8.27 -10.04 -14.96
C GLY A 202 7.76 -10.53 -13.60
N LYS A 203 8.43 -10.17 -12.49
CA LYS A 203 8.08 -10.60 -11.14
C LYS A 203 7.92 -9.42 -10.18
N TRP A 204 6.97 -9.52 -9.26
CA TRP A 204 6.89 -8.67 -8.08
C TRP A 204 7.81 -9.21 -6.99
N HIS A 205 8.70 -8.37 -6.49
CA HIS A 205 9.62 -8.68 -5.41
C HIS A 205 9.26 -7.87 -4.18
N PHE A 206 9.32 -8.46 -2.99
CA PHE A 206 9.10 -7.72 -1.75
C PHE A 206 10.41 -7.28 -1.10
N LEU A 207 10.33 -6.21 -0.31
CA LEU A 207 11.44 -5.65 0.44
C LEU A 207 10.94 -4.82 1.63
N GLY A 208 11.73 -4.78 2.71
CA GLY A 208 11.56 -3.83 3.81
C GLY A 208 11.81 -2.40 3.33
N ALA A 209 11.15 -1.44 3.96
CA ALA A 209 11.25 -0.04 3.57
C ALA A 209 12.21 0.70 4.49
N CYS A 210 13.24 1.32 3.93
CA CYS A 210 14.36 1.90 4.70
C CYS A 210 15.17 0.84 5.47
N GLU A 211 14.98 -0.45 5.18
CA GLU A 211 15.67 -1.58 5.81
C GLU A 211 16.30 -2.45 4.71
N PRO A 212 17.37 -1.96 4.03
CA PRO A 212 17.90 -2.64 2.86
C PRO A 212 18.60 -3.95 3.24
N GLU A 213 18.17 -5.00 2.57
CA GLU A 213 18.79 -6.32 2.59
C GLU A 213 19.69 -6.50 1.35
N PRO A 214 20.70 -7.41 1.38
CA PRO A 214 21.61 -7.59 0.26
C PRO A 214 20.96 -8.11 -1.04
N VAL A 215 19.74 -8.64 -0.95
CA VAL A 215 18.96 -9.23 -2.05
C VAL A 215 17.48 -8.93 -1.84
N LEU A 216 16.71 -8.89 -2.94
CA LEU A 216 15.25 -8.81 -2.89
C LEU A 216 14.63 -10.12 -2.37
N ASP A 217 13.35 -10.05 -1.98
CA ASP A 217 12.60 -11.14 -1.34
C ASP A 217 13.18 -11.55 0.04
N LEU A 218 13.85 -10.59 0.70
CA LEU A 218 14.39 -10.73 2.05
C LEU A 218 14.03 -9.51 2.90
N GLY A 219 13.67 -9.79 4.15
CA GLY A 219 13.41 -8.83 5.21
C GLY A 219 13.20 -9.58 6.54
N TRP A 220 13.19 -8.84 7.64
CA TRP A 220 12.94 -9.44 8.96
C TRP A 220 11.55 -10.09 9.06
N PHE A 221 10.61 -9.64 8.22
CA PHE A 221 9.23 -10.08 8.21
C PHE A 221 8.95 -11.33 7.36
N ASN A 222 9.94 -11.97 6.73
CA ASN A 222 9.69 -13.19 5.93
C ASN A 222 8.94 -14.27 6.73
N ALA A 223 9.41 -14.57 7.95
CA ALA A 223 8.79 -15.55 8.86
C ALA A 223 7.35 -15.17 9.23
N PRO A 224 7.05 -13.99 9.80
CA PRO A 224 5.67 -13.60 10.12
C PRO A 224 4.78 -13.48 8.88
N ALA A 225 5.30 -12.99 7.74
CA ALA A 225 4.56 -12.94 6.48
C ALA A 225 4.16 -14.33 5.96
N SER A 226 5.01 -15.34 6.11
CA SER A 226 4.63 -16.72 5.75
C SER A 226 3.45 -17.28 6.57
N ARG A 227 3.14 -16.62 7.70
CA ARG A 227 2.03 -16.93 8.61
C ARG A 227 0.85 -15.97 8.50
N GLY A 228 0.86 -15.08 7.50
CA GLY A 228 -0.23 -14.14 7.27
C GLY A 228 -1.44 -14.83 6.66
N MET A 229 -2.63 -14.32 6.98
CA MET A 229 -3.86 -14.80 6.37
C MET A 229 -4.28 -13.98 5.16
N LEU A 230 -3.87 -12.70 5.11
CA LEU A 230 -4.18 -11.79 4.01
C LEU A 230 -3.10 -10.70 3.90
N MET A 231 -2.65 -10.45 2.67
CA MET A 231 -1.84 -9.30 2.28
C MET A 231 -2.52 -8.66 1.09
N HIS A 232 -2.71 -7.35 1.14
CA HIS A 232 -3.42 -6.63 0.08
C HIS A 232 -2.76 -5.30 -0.22
N THR A 233 -3.13 -4.75 -1.36
CA THR A 233 -2.74 -3.41 -1.81
C THR A 233 -3.92 -2.75 -2.50
N LYS A 234 -3.98 -1.42 -2.40
CA LYS A 234 -4.90 -0.60 -3.20
C LYS A 234 -4.19 -0.20 -4.49
N VAL A 235 -4.85 -0.41 -5.62
CA VAL A 235 -4.36 -0.04 -6.95
C VAL A 235 -5.26 1.03 -7.52
N PHE A 236 -4.77 2.26 -7.63
CA PHE A 236 -5.55 3.37 -8.18
C PHE A 236 -5.96 3.06 -9.63
N GLY A 237 -7.24 3.26 -9.94
CA GLY A 237 -7.85 2.88 -11.21
C GLY A 237 -8.61 1.56 -11.21
N ARG A 238 -9.23 1.28 -12.36
CA ARG A 238 -9.83 -0.03 -12.67
C ARG A 238 -8.69 -0.98 -13.05
N TYR A 239 -8.20 -1.75 -12.09
CA TYR A 239 -7.09 -2.68 -12.32
C TYR A 239 -7.65 -4.11 -12.44
N GLU A 240 -7.34 -4.77 -13.55
CA GLU A 240 -7.80 -6.13 -13.86
C GLU A 240 -6.57 -7.05 -14.04
N GLY A 241 -5.73 -7.07 -13.01
CA GLY A 241 -4.53 -7.91 -12.94
C GLY A 241 -4.83 -9.40 -12.77
N LYS A 242 -3.76 -10.18 -12.52
CA LYS A 242 -3.87 -11.63 -12.29
C LYS A 242 -4.26 -11.97 -10.86
N GLU A 243 -4.01 -11.04 -9.95
CA GLU A 243 -4.30 -11.15 -8.53
C GLU A 243 -5.81 -11.23 -8.26
N GLU A 244 -6.20 -11.93 -7.19
CA GLU A 244 -7.60 -11.98 -6.77
C GLU A 244 -8.09 -10.58 -6.38
N VAL A 245 -9.13 -10.10 -7.08
CA VAL A 245 -9.79 -8.84 -6.73
C VAL A 245 -10.59 -9.02 -5.43
N MET A 246 -10.19 -8.27 -4.42
CA MET A 246 -10.89 -8.24 -3.14
C MET A 246 -12.14 -7.36 -3.21
N SER A 247 -11.97 -6.12 -3.66
CA SER A 247 -13.03 -5.13 -3.76
C SER A 247 -12.75 -4.17 -4.91
N VAL A 248 -13.82 -3.65 -5.53
CA VAL A 248 -13.72 -2.64 -6.58
C VAL A 248 -14.40 -1.38 -6.05
N ASN A 249 -13.60 -0.34 -5.80
CA ASN A 249 -14.07 0.96 -5.33
C ASN A 249 -14.13 1.94 -6.52
N PRO A 250 -14.78 3.11 -6.37
CA PRO A 250 -14.83 4.10 -7.45
C PRO A 250 -13.45 4.62 -7.91
N THR A 251 -12.46 4.66 -7.00
CA THR A 251 -11.13 5.24 -7.25
C THR A 251 -10.01 4.20 -7.34
N TYR A 252 -10.18 3.02 -6.74
CA TYR A 252 -9.15 1.99 -6.71
C TYR A 252 -9.75 0.60 -6.72
N THR A 253 -8.93 -0.36 -7.14
CA THR A 253 -9.19 -1.79 -6.99
C THR A 253 -8.30 -2.31 -5.88
N GLU A 254 -8.87 -3.07 -4.94
CA GLU A 254 -8.11 -3.74 -3.91
C GLU A 254 -7.85 -5.17 -4.35
N ILE A 255 -6.59 -5.59 -4.29
CA ILE A 255 -6.16 -6.91 -4.75
C ILE A 255 -5.43 -7.65 -3.63
N ASN A 256 -5.59 -8.96 -3.63
CA ASN A 256 -4.93 -9.88 -2.72
C ASN A 256 -3.59 -10.34 -3.30
N VAL A 257 -2.52 -10.16 -2.53
CA VAL A 257 -1.14 -10.43 -2.95
C VAL A 257 -0.45 -11.48 -2.06
N ILE A 258 -1.23 -12.16 -1.22
CA ILE A 258 -0.76 -13.18 -0.27
C ILE A 258 0.11 -14.29 -0.91
N ASP A 259 -0.16 -14.64 -2.18
CA ASP A 259 0.56 -15.69 -2.89
C ASP A 259 2.06 -15.43 -3.04
N ASN A 260 2.50 -14.17 -2.88
CA ASN A 260 3.92 -13.83 -2.90
C ASN A 260 4.65 -14.16 -1.57
N TYR A 261 3.91 -14.48 -0.51
CA TYR A 261 4.45 -14.62 0.86
C TYR A 261 4.22 -15.99 1.48
N ALA A 262 3.07 -16.61 1.20
CA ALA A 262 2.62 -17.79 1.94
C ALA A 262 1.87 -18.78 1.05
N PRO A 263 1.88 -20.09 1.39
CA PRO A 263 0.97 -21.06 0.81
C PRO A 263 -0.49 -20.70 1.10
N THR A 264 -1.31 -20.69 0.06
CA THR A 264 -2.70 -20.25 0.14
C THR A 264 -3.69 -21.35 -0.22
N ALA A 265 -4.95 -21.12 0.10
CA ALA A 265 -6.06 -21.93 -0.34
C ALA A 265 -7.30 -21.06 -0.53
N GLN A 266 -8.12 -21.44 -1.50
CA GLN A 266 -9.44 -20.83 -1.69
C GLN A 266 -10.49 -21.61 -0.92
N ALA A 267 -11.43 -20.88 -0.31
CA ALA A 267 -12.61 -21.47 0.30
C ALA A 267 -13.88 -20.69 -0.09
N LYS A 268 -15.00 -21.40 -0.17
CA LYS A 268 -16.33 -20.83 -0.45
C LYS A 268 -17.15 -20.77 0.83
N VAL A 269 -17.96 -19.73 0.95
CA VAL A 269 -18.95 -19.56 2.02
C VAL A 269 -20.33 -19.55 1.37
N MET A 270 -21.21 -20.43 1.82
CA MET A 270 -22.60 -20.50 1.43
C MET A 270 -23.47 -19.97 2.59
N VAL A 271 -24.23 -18.92 2.34
CA VAL A 271 -25.11 -18.31 3.34
C VAL A 271 -26.54 -18.81 3.12
N LYS A 272 -27.16 -19.30 4.20
CA LYS A 272 -28.54 -19.81 4.18
C LYS A 272 -29.41 -19.16 5.25
N ASP A 273 -30.70 -19.07 4.99
CA ASP A 273 -31.70 -18.77 6.02
C ASP A 273 -31.99 -20.00 6.90
N GLU A 274 -32.80 -19.83 7.94
CA GLU A 274 -33.21 -20.93 8.83
C GLU A 274 -33.98 -22.04 8.11
N ALA A 275 -34.62 -21.75 6.97
CA ALA A 275 -35.32 -22.72 6.14
C ALA A 275 -34.38 -23.47 5.17
N GLY A 276 -33.10 -23.10 5.14
CA GLY A 276 -32.08 -23.70 4.28
C GLY A 276 -32.02 -23.13 2.86
N ASN A 277 -32.74 -22.04 2.58
CA ASN A 277 -32.69 -21.36 1.28
C ASN A 277 -31.41 -20.50 1.19
N PRO A 278 -30.80 -20.36 0.00
CA PRO A 278 -29.67 -19.46 -0.21
C PRO A 278 -30.07 -18.00 0.03
N VAL A 279 -29.17 -17.23 0.64
CA VAL A 279 -29.38 -15.80 0.89
C VAL A 279 -28.48 -14.97 -0.04
N PRO A 280 -29.03 -14.36 -1.10
CA PRO A 280 -28.27 -13.50 -1.99
C PRO A 280 -27.91 -12.16 -1.33
N ASP A 281 -26.81 -11.55 -1.77
CA ASP A 281 -26.34 -10.25 -1.29
C ASP A 281 -26.21 -10.16 0.24
N ALA A 282 -25.89 -11.28 0.90
CA ALA A 282 -25.52 -11.32 2.30
C ALA A 282 -24.09 -10.80 2.48
N CYS A 283 -23.89 -9.92 3.46
CA CYS A 283 -22.57 -9.42 3.81
C CYS A 283 -21.81 -10.51 4.58
N VAL A 284 -20.68 -10.96 4.03
CA VAL A 284 -19.79 -11.97 4.61
C VAL A 284 -18.47 -11.32 4.97
N GLU A 285 -18.17 -11.27 6.25
CA GLU A 285 -16.94 -10.74 6.82
C GLU A 285 -16.02 -11.89 7.25
N PHE A 286 -14.78 -11.84 6.78
CA PHE A 286 -13.71 -12.73 7.20
C PHE A 286 -12.89 -12.03 8.28
N LYS A 287 -12.82 -12.62 9.47
CA LYS A 287 -12.30 -11.96 10.67
C LYS A 287 -11.12 -12.71 11.29
N LEU A 288 -10.12 -11.94 11.75
CA LEU A 288 -8.98 -12.42 12.53
C LEU A 288 -9.12 -12.01 13.98
N TYR A 289 -8.70 -12.90 14.89
CA TYR A 289 -8.57 -12.55 16.29
C TYR A 289 -7.27 -11.78 16.51
N ASN A 290 -7.36 -10.53 16.95
CA ASN A 290 -6.23 -9.64 17.20
C ASN A 290 -6.69 -8.52 18.16
N TYR A 291 -5.85 -8.07 19.10
CA TYR A 291 -6.20 -7.09 20.14
C TYR A 291 -7.48 -7.42 20.92
N ALA A 292 -7.68 -8.71 21.23
CA ALA A 292 -8.86 -9.24 21.91
C ALA A 292 -10.20 -8.99 21.19
N GLU A 293 -10.18 -8.72 19.88
CA GLU A 293 -11.36 -8.57 19.04
C GLU A 293 -11.27 -9.44 17.78
N PHE A 294 -12.41 -9.66 17.12
CA PHE A 294 -12.46 -10.24 15.78
C PHE A 294 -12.52 -9.13 14.73
N TYR A 295 -11.35 -8.75 14.21
CA TYR A 295 -11.19 -7.69 13.23
C TYR A 295 -11.48 -8.18 11.81
N THR A 296 -12.33 -7.46 11.06
CA THR A 296 -12.64 -7.78 9.66
C THR A 296 -11.47 -7.45 8.74
N VAL A 297 -10.89 -8.48 8.12
CA VAL A 297 -9.80 -8.31 7.14
C VAL A 297 -10.29 -8.33 5.70
N ALA A 298 -11.44 -8.93 5.44
CA ALA A 298 -12.08 -8.89 4.12
C ALA A 298 -13.61 -8.92 4.25
N THR A 299 -14.28 -8.18 3.37
CA THR A 299 -15.74 -8.19 3.25
C THR A 299 -16.12 -8.59 1.83
N LYS A 300 -17.01 -9.57 1.70
CA LYS A 300 -17.56 -10.06 0.43
C LYS A 300 -19.09 -10.04 0.52
N HIS A 301 -19.74 -10.10 -0.65
CA HIS A 301 -21.18 -10.27 -0.75
C HIS A 301 -21.47 -11.56 -1.51
N THR A 302 -22.51 -12.28 -1.10
CA THR A 302 -22.95 -13.49 -1.79
C THR A 302 -23.60 -13.17 -3.14
N ASP A 303 -23.40 -14.05 -4.11
CA ASP A 303 -24.09 -14.03 -5.39
C ASP A 303 -25.57 -14.46 -5.27
N ASP A 304 -26.28 -14.55 -6.41
CA ASP A 304 -27.67 -15.01 -6.47
C ASP A 304 -27.88 -16.43 -5.89
N GLY A 305 -26.82 -17.24 -5.84
CA GLY A 305 -26.80 -18.58 -5.25
C GLY A 305 -26.51 -18.59 -3.75
N GLY A 306 -26.34 -17.42 -3.13
CA GLY A 306 -25.98 -17.29 -1.72
C GLY A 306 -24.52 -17.68 -1.44
N VAL A 307 -23.62 -17.57 -2.43
CA VAL A 307 -22.22 -18.00 -2.31
C VAL A 307 -21.24 -16.85 -2.51
N CYS A 308 -20.17 -16.80 -1.72
CA CYS A 308 -18.98 -16.00 -2.01
C CYS A 308 -17.70 -16.81 -1.72
N GLY A 309 -16.53 -16.27 -2.06
CA GLY A 309 -15.24 -16.91 -1.79
C GLY A 309 -14.12 -15.93 -1.48
N LEU A 310 -13.07 -16.46 -0.88
CA LEU A 310 -11.82 -15.75 -0.57
C LEU A 310 -10.64 -16.71 -0.72
N THR A 311 -9.51 -16.21 -1.21
CA THR A 311 -8.22 -16.88 -1.11
C THR A 311 -7.45 -16.32 0.08
N ALA A 312 -6.93 -17.18 0.96
CA ALA A 312 -6.21 -16.76 2.16
C ALA A 312 -5.06 -17.72 2.48
N GLY A 313 -4.20 -17.32 3.42
CA GLY A 313 -3.19 -18.20 4.01
C GLY A 313 -3.84 -19.44 4.65
N LYS A 314 -3.10 -20.56 4.73
CA LYS A 314 -3.61 -21.84 5.25
C LYS A 314 -3.73 -21.87 6.78
N GLY A 315 -4.67 -21.11 7.32
CA GLY A 315 -5.01 -21.06 8.74
C GLY A 315 -6.52 -20.87 8.97
N ASP A 316 -6.88 -20.47 10.18
CA ASP A 316 -8.27 -20.32 10.60
C ASP A 316 -8.72 -18.84 10.61
N MET A 317 -9.95 -18.59 10.20
CA MET A 317 -10.66 -17.32 10.40
C MET A 317 -12.04 -17.56 10.99
N LEU A 318 -12.59 -16.55 11.67
CA LEU A 318 -14.02 -16.48 11.94
C LEU A 318 -14.73 -15.88 10.73
N VAL A 319 -15.72 -16.59 10.18
CA VAL A 319 -16.58 -16.07 9.10
C VAL A 319 -17.89 -15.63 9.72
N TRP A 320 -18.25 -14.37 9.52
CA TRP A 320 -19.50 -13.77 9.98
C TRP A 320 -20.36 -13.39 8.78
N ALA A 321 -21.59 -13.89 8.69
CA ALA A 321 -22.53 -13.54 7.63
C ALA A 321 -23.72 -12.78 8.23
N SER A 322 -24.21 -11.75 7.54
CA SER A 322 -25.37 -10.97 7.98
C SER A 322 -26.22 -10.44 6.82
N LYS A 323 -27.53 -10.35 7.05
CA LYS A 323 -28.52 -9.73 6.14
C LYS A 323 -29.76 -9.35 6.93
N ASP A 324 -30.29 -8.15 6.69
CA ASP A 324 -31.59 -7.68 7.22
C ASP A 324 -31.78 -7.89 8.74
N GLY A 325 -30.74 -7.58 9.53
CA GLY A 325 -30.74 -7.70 11.00
C GLY A 325 -30.56 -9.11 11.55
N ARG A 326 -30.45 -10.12 10.68
CA ARG A 326 -30.08 -11.51 11.03
C ARG A 326 -28.60 -11.75 10.77
N PHE A 327 -27.99 -12.63 11.55
CA PHE A 327 -26.60 -13.04 11.35
C PHE A 327 -26.34 -14.49 11.74
N GLY A 328 -25.18 -14.99 11.33
CA GLY A 328 -24.60 -16.26 11.75
C GLY A 328 -23.09 -16.21 11.63
N PHE A 329 -22.38 -17.09 12.31
CA PHE A 329 -20.93 -17.17 12.19
C PHE A 329 -20.41 -18.57 12.46
N SER A 330 -19.26 -18.88 11.89
CA SER A 330 -18.55 -20.15 12.14
C SER A 330 -17.06 -20.02 11.82
N LYS A 331 -16.25 -20.93 12.35
CA LYS A 331 -14.84 -21.03 11.98
C LYS A 331 -14.70 -21.61 10.58
N LEU A 332 -13.80 -21.05 9.77
CA LEU A 332 -13.36 -21.59 8.49
C LEU A 332 -11.86 -21.88 8.55
N SER A 333 -11.47 -23.10 8.19
CA SER A 333 -10.07 -23.54 8.14
C SER A 333 -9.56 -23.64 6.69
N PHE A 334 -8.88 -22.60 6.21
CA PHE A 334 -8.35 -22.56 4.85
C PHE A 334 -7.32 -23.68 4.60
N GLY A 335 -7.46 -24.38 3.48
CA GLY A 335 -6.61 -25.51 3.11
C GLY A 335 -6.99 -26.85 3.77
N LYS A 336 -7.89 -26.85 4.76
CA LYS A 336 -8.50 -28.06 5.35
C LYS A 336 -9.98 -28.17 5.01
N GLN A 337 -10.64 -27.05 4.80
CA GLN A 337 -12.05 -26.93 4.46
C GLN A 337 -12.20 -26.06 3.21
N SER A 338 -12.75 -26.63 2.14
CA SER A 338 -12.99 -25.91 0.87
C SER A 338 -14.31 -25.15 0.85
N GLU A 339 -15.28 -25.54 1.69
CA GLU A 339 -16.62 -24.94 1.73
C GLU A 339 -17.14 -24.86 3.17
N LEU A 340 -17.77 -23.74 3.52
CA LEU A 340 -18.46 -23.51 4.79
C LEU A 340 -19.90 -23.08 4.52
N THR A 341 -20.86 -23.64 5.25
CA THR A 341 -22.22 -23.11 5.29
C THR A 341 -22.41 -22.29 6.56
N VAL A 342 -22.89 -21.06 6.44
CA VAL A 342 -23.28 -20.18 7.55
C VAL A 342 -24.78 -19.93 7.48
N THR A 343 -25.50 -20.30 8.53
CA THR A 343 -26.94 -20.07 8.63
C THR A 343 -27.23 -18.77 9.39
N LEU A 344 -28.12 -17.92 8.88
CA LEU A 344 -28.54 -16.68 9.53
C LEU A 344 -29.60 -16.97 10.62
N ASP A 345 -29.15 -17.58 11.72
CA ASP A 345 -29.99 -18.10 12.81
C ASP A 345 -29.99 -17.23 14.08
N LYS A 346 -29.28 -16.10 14.08
CA LYS A 346 -29.15 -15.17 15.22
C LYS A 346 -29.63 -13.77 14.87
N GLN A 347 -29.85 -12.96 15.90
CA GLN A 347 -30.25 -11.55 15.81
C GLN A 347 -29.61 -10.71 16.94
N ALA A 348 -29.63 -9.39 16.77
CA ALA A 348 -29.08 -8.48 17.77
C ALA A 348 -29.75 -8.65 19.14
N GLY A 349 -28.94 -8.77 20.20
CA GLY A 349 -29.42 -9.02 21.56
C GLY A 349 -29.39 -10.49 22.00
N ASP A 350 -29.18 -11.42 21.07
CA ASP A 350 -28.98 -12.82 21.42
C ASP A 350 -27.70 -13.00 22.25
N SER A 351 -27.80 -13.85 23.29
CA SER A 351 -26.66 -14.24 24.12
C SER A 351 -26.28 -15.67 23.80
N PHE A 352 -24.99 -15.90 23.55
CA PHE A 352 -24.45 -17.22 23.24
C PHE A 352 -23.04 -17.35 23.80
N THR A 353 -22.60 -18.60 23.94
CA THR A 353 -21.23 -18.94 24.28
C THR A 353 -20.75 -19.92 23.22
N VAL A 354 -19.58 -19.65 22.64
CA VAL A 354 -18.96 -20.53 21.65
C VAL A 354 -17.53 -20.78 22.07
N ASP A 355 -17.13 -22.03 22.00
CA ASP A 355 -15.75 -22.44 22.15
C ASP A 355 -15.12 -22.55 20.76
N ILE A 356 -14.12 -21.71 20.48
CA ILE A 356 -13.47 -21.63 19.16
C ILE A 356 -11.95 -21.59 19.37
N ASP A 357 -11.27 -22.55 18.76
CA ASP A 357 -9.82 -22.55 18.62
C ASP A 357 -9.43 -22.01 17.23
N ILE A 358 -8.68 -20.91 17.18
CA ILE A 358 -8.22 -20.24 15.96
C ILE A 358 -6.72 -20.49 15.82
N VAL A 359 -6.34 -21.27 14.81
CA VAL A 359 -4.94 -21.61 14.55
C VAL A 359 -4.41 -20.81 13.36
N PRO A 360 -3.35 -20.00 13.52
CA PRO A 360 -2.72 -19.31 12.39
C PRO A 360 -2.03 -20.30 11.44
N PRO A 361 -1.70 -19.88 10.21
CA PRO A 361 -0.87 -20.69 9.33
C PRO A 361 0.46 -21.06 9.97
N ALA A 362 0.96 -22.24 9.61
CA ALA A 362 2.30 -22.66 9.98
C ALA A 362 3.36 -21.80 9.28
N GLU A 363 4.49 -21.59 9.95
CA GLU A 363 5.61 -20.88 9.34
C GLU A 363 6.19 -21.69 8.17
N SER A 364 6.41 -21.02 7.05
CA SER A 364 6.93 -21.65 5.83
C SER A 364 7.80 -20.69 5.00
N ALA A 365 8.44 -19.72 5.66
CA ALA A 365 9.28 -18.75 4.98
C ALA A 365 10.45 -19.42 4.26
N ASN A 366 10.60 -19.10 2.98
CA ASN A 366 11.78 -19.48 2.21
C ASN A 366 12.69 -18.25 2.09
N LEU A 367 13.86 -18.31 2.71
CA LEU A 367 14.81 -17.20 2.68
C LEU A 367 15.75 -17.39 1.49
N PRO A 368 15.97 -16.35 0.65
CA PRO A 368 17.00 -16.41 -0.38
C PRO A 368 18.39 -16.58 0.27
N GLU A 369 19.29 -17.24 -0.46
CA GLU A 369 20.68 -17.36 -0.01
C GLU A 369 21.38 -16.00 -0.05
N VAL A 370 22.13 -15.70 1.01
CA VAL A 370 22.97 -14.52 1.13
C VAL A 370 24.37 -14.97 1.54
N THR A 371 25.37 -14.63 0.73
CA THR A 371 26.75 -14.98 1.08
C THR A 371 27.28 -14.10 2.22
N PRO A 372 28.27 -14.57 3.01
CA PRO A 372 28.91 -13.76 4.04
C PRO A 372 29.46 -12.42 3.50
N GLU A 373 29.95 -12.40 2.26
CA GLU A 373 30.47 -11.19 1.61
C GLU A 373 29.36 -10.18 1.29
N GLN A 374 28.22 -10.66 0.76
CA GLN A 374 27.05 -9.81 0.52
C GLN A 374 26.54 -9.18 1.82
N ARG A 375 26.46 -9.98 2.89
CA ARG A 375 26.07 -9.49 4.21
C ARG A 375 27.06 -8.46 4.75
N ALA A 376 28.35 -8.76 4.72
CA ALA A 376 29.38 -7.84 5.21
C ALA A 376 29.41 -6.52 4.43
N GLU A 377 29.21 -6.55 3.12
CA GLU A 377 29.11 -5.33 2.32
C GLU A 377 27.84 -4.53 2.66
N ASN A 378 26.69 -5.20 2.82
CA ASN A 378 25.46 -4.53 3.23
C ASN A 378 25.60 -3.88 4.62
N ASP A 379 26.18 -4.57 5.59
CA ASP A 379 26.42 -4.04 6.93
C ASP A 379 27.37 -2.84 6.90
N ARG A 380 28.40 -2.87 6.03
CA ARG A 380 29.28 -1.73 5.79
C ARG A 380 28.52 -0.53 5.23
N ARG A 381 27.62 -0.77 4.27
CA ARG A 381 26.77 0.28 3.67
C ARG A 381 25.82 0.88 4.69
N LEU A 382 25.09 0.04 5.45
CA LEU A 382 24.17 0.46 6.51
C LEU A 382 24.86 1.41 7.51
N ALA A 383 26.08 1.08 7.94
CA ALA A 383 26.84 1.93 8.86
C ALA A 383 27.21 3.31 8.26
N ILE A 384 27.49 3.37 6.95
CA ILE A 384 27.75 4.64 6.24
C ILE A 384 26.45 5.44 6.12
N GLU A 385 25.36 4.79 5.75
CA GLU A 385 24.03 5.38 5.57
C GLU A 385 23.51 5.97 6.90
N ASP A 386 23.67 5.23 8.00
CA ASP A 386 23.42 5.71 9.36
C ASP A 386 24.24 6.96 9.67
N SER A 387 25.52 6.98 9.30
CA SER A 387 26.38 8.15 9.51
C SER A 387 25.91 9.36 8.70
N ILE A 388 25.38 9.17 7.49
CA ILE A 388 24.82 10.24 6.66
C ILE A 388 23.56 10.81 7.33
N ARG A 389 22.63 9.94 7.72
CA ARG A 389 21.39 10.32 8.40
C ARG A 389 21.66 11.04 9.72
N ASN A 390 22.55 10.50 10.56
CA ASN A 390 22.92 11.10 11.84
C ASN A 390 23.62 12.45 11.68
N ALA A 391 24.42 12.65 10.63
CA ALA A 391 25.02 13.95 10.32
C ALA A 391 23.98 14.99 9.86
N TYR A 392 22.88 14.56 9.24
CA TYR A 392 21.74 15.42 8.92
C TYR A 392 20.94 15.78 10.18
N VAL A 393 20.54 14.78 10.98
CA VAL A 393 19.80 14.97 12.24
C VAL A 393 20.60 15.83 13.23
N GLY A 394 21.93 15.71 13.26
CA GLY A 394 22.79 16.55 14.10
C GLY A 394 22.77 18.05 13.76
N LYS A 395 22.14 18.46 12.64
CA LYS A 395 21.90 19.87 12.28
C LYS A 395 20.57 20.40 12.79
N PHE A 396 19.71 19.54 13.33
CA PHE A 396 18.45 19.97 13.91
C PHE A 396 18.71 20.84 15.14
N ILE A 397 17.73 21.67 15.47
CA ILE A 397 17.79 22.45 16.70
C ILE A 397 17.92 21.48 17.88
N SER A 398 18.82 21.79 18.81
CA SER A 398 18.97 20.99 20.01
C SER A 398 17.92 21.37 21.03
N GLU A 399 17.56 20.43 21.91
CA GLU A 399 16.63 20.70 23.00
C GLU A 399 17.01 21.95 23.82
N GLU A 400 18.31 22.15 24.06
CA GLU A 400 18.83 23.35 24.73
C GLU A 400 18.60 24.63 23.89
N ALA A 401 18.86 24.57 22.59
CA ALA A 401 18.64 25.69 21.68
C ALA A 401 17.15 26.01 21.53
N ALA A 402 16.25 25.02 21.47
CA ALA A 402 14.80 25.23 21.48
C ALA A 402 14.31 25.83 22.80
N ARG A 403 14.83 25.37 23.96
CA ARG A 403 14.52 25.98 25.27
C ARG A 403 14.98 27.44 25.33
N ASN A 404 16.15 27.75 24.79
CA ASN A 404 16.66 29.11 24.70
C ASN A 404 15.80 29.97 23.75
N PHE A 405 15.43 29.44 22.60
CA PHE A 405 14.51 30.10 21.66
C PHE A 405 13.15 30.41 22.32
N ALA A 406 12.53 29.43 22.96
CA ALA A 406 11.27 29.60 23.66
C ALA A 406 11.36 30.68 24.75
N ARG A 407 12.47 30.71 25.52
CA ARG A 407 12.73 31.76 26.51
C ARG A 407 12.81 33.14 25.84
N ASP A 408 13.60 33.27 24.79
CA ASP A 408 13.90 34.57 24.17
C ASP A 408 12.65 35.18 23.51
N TYR A 409 11.73 34.35 23.03
CA TYR A 409 10.47 34.77 22.42
C TYR A 409 9.24 34.68 23.36
N LYS A 410 9.45 34.37 24.64
CA LYS A 410 8.39 34.21 25.66
C LYS A 410 7.29 33.22 25.23
N LEU A 411 7.69 32.17 24.54
CA LEU A 411 6.82 31.05 24.15
C LEU A 411 6.74 30.04 25.30
N ASP A 412 5.67 29.23 25.28
CA ASP A 412 5.56 28.08 26.18
C ASP A 412 6.67 27.08 25.86
N ARG A 413 7.49 26.77 26.86
CA ARG A 413 8.67 25.93 26.69
C ARG A 413 8.31 24.47 26.45
N ASP A 414 7.23 24.00 27.08
CA ASP A 414 6.83 22.60 26.98
C ASP A 414 6.17 22.35 25.61
N ALA A 415 5.39 23.31 25.11
CA ALA A 415 4.82 23.25 23.76
C ALA A 415 5.88 23.29 22.64
N VAL A 416 6.96 24.07 22.81
CA VAL A 416 8.07 24.14 21.83
C VAL A 416 8.88 22.84 21.79
N LEU A 417 8.96 22.11 22.91
CA LEU A 417 9.64 20.83 23.00
C LEU A 417 8.82 19.67 22.44
N GLU A 418 7.50 19.74 22.54
CA GLU A 418 6.60 18.79 21.86
C GLU A 418 6.66 18.96 20.33
N THR A 419 6.89 20.18 19.82
CA THR A 419 7.04 20.43 18.36
C THR A 419 8.40 20.04 17.79
N GLU A 420 9.46 19.93 18.60
CA GLU A 420 10.75 19.34 18.16
C GLU A 420 10.66 17.83 17.90
N ARG A 421 9.66 17.15 18.48
CA ARG A 421 9.48 15.70 18.40
C ARG A 421 8.40 15.27 17.38
N GLY A 422 7.84 16.23 16.63
CA GLY A 422 6.67 16.06 15.76
C GLY A 422 6.99 16.18 14.29
#